data_AF-A0A084WFS9-F1
#
_entry.id   AF-A0A084WFS9-F1
#
_cell.length_a   1.000
_cell.length_b   1.000
_cell.length_c   1.000
_cell.angle_alpha   90.00
_cell.angle_beta   90.00
_cell.angle_gamma   90.00
#
_symmetry.space_group_name_H-M   'P 1'
#
loop_
_entity.id
_entity.type
_entity.pdbx_description
1 polymer ?
#
loop_
_entity_poly.entity_id
_entity_poly.type
_entity_poly.pdbx_seq_one_letter_code
_entity_poly.pdbx_strand_id
1 'polypeptide(L)'
;MVKTVDEMICTIHCQVAAIRKCQECYIARQELPAHWFQEPCSRPHLLVWAKVRGFRFWPGKVMEVLPNGRVDVHFFGTHNTATIRASECLVYSPQDPTGRPCRTKKWRKAIVEVNQHLAKLAAQFGDVNISSSKQLSTATIKEHLETMLPGASQRKLSETQK
;
A
#
# COMPACT_ATOMS: atom_id res chain seq x y z
N MET A 1 2.63 -31.07 22.64
CA MET A 1 1.80 -31.45 21.49
C MET A 1 0.64 -30.49 21.22
N VAL A 2 -0.03 -29.93 22.23
CA VAL A 2 -1.12 -28.94 22.00
C VAL A 2 -0.59 -27.58 21.52
N LYS A 3 0.52 -27.10 22.10
CA LYS A 3 1.17 -25.82 21.72
C LYS A 3 1.48 -25.71 20.21
N THR A 4 1.89 -26.81 19.58
CA THR A 4 2.21 -26.85 18.15
C THR A 4 0.97 -26.79 17.25
N VAL A 5 -0.17 -27.31 17.69
CA VAL A 5 -1.42 -27.25 16.90
C VAL A 5 -1.99 -25.83 16.92
N ASP A 6 -2.01 -25.18 18.08
CA ASP A 6 -2.48 -23.79 18.20
C ASP A 6 -1.59 -22.82 17.39
N GLU A 7 -0.28 -23.03 17.38
CA GLU A 7 0.67 -22.29 16.54
C GLU A 7 0.40 -22.49 15.04
N MET A 8 0.10 -23.72 14.61
CA MET A 8 -0.27 -24.01 13.22
C MET A 8 -1.60 -23.34 12.84
N ILE A 9 -2.62 -23.42 13.70
CA ILE A 9 -3.91 -22.75 13.48
C ILE A 9 -3.71 -21.24 13.36
N CYS A 10 -2.94 -20.64 14.26
CA CYS A 10 -2.62 -19.21 14.21
C CYS A 10 -1.91 -18.83 12.90
N THR A 11 -0.95 -19.66 12.46
CA THR A 11 -0.24 -19.46 11.20
C THR A 11 -1.21 -19.50 10.02
N ILE A 12 -2.07 -20.53 9.94
CA ILE A 12 -3.07 -20.67 8.87
C ILE A 12 -4.00 -19.46 8.84
N HIS A 13 -4.51 -19.02 10.00
CA HIS A 13 -5.37 -17.84 10.08
C HIS A 13 -4.66 -16.58 9.57
N CYS A 14 -3.40 -16.37 9.94
CA CYS A 14 -2.59 -15.25 9.45
C CYS A 14 -2.38 -15.30 7.93
N GLN A 15 -2.08 -16.47 7.37
CA GLN A 15 -1.92 -16.65 5.91
C GLN A 15 -3.22 -16.36 5.17
N VAL A 16 -4.34 -16.94 5.64
CA VAL A 16 -5.68 -16.71 5.06
C VAL A 16 -6.06 -15.24 5.13
N ALA A 17 -5.79 -14.56 6.24
CA ALA A 17 -6.03 -13.13 6.37
C ALA A 17 -5.19 -12.30 5.38
N ALA A 18 -3.92 -12.66 5.18
CA ALA A 18 -3.06 -11.98 4.21
C ALA A 18 -3.56 -12.15 2.76
N ILE A 19 -3.99 -13.37 2.39
CA ILE A 19 -4.57 -13.67 1.07
C ILE A 19 -5.85 -12.85 0.85
N ARG A 20 -6.73 -12.80 1.86
CA ARG A 20 -8.00 -12.04 1.79
C ARG A 20 -7.80 -10.55 1.55
N LYS A 21 -6.72 -9.95 2.06
CA LYS A 21 -6.39 -8.54 1.82
C LYS A 21 -6.02 -8.30 0.36
N CYS A 22 -5.08 -9.08 -0.18
CA CYS A 22 -4.70 -9.02 -1.59
C CYS A 22 -3.93 -10.27 -1.99
N GLN A 23 -4.53 -11.09 -2.86
CA GLN A 23 -3.93 -12.31 -3.39
C GLN A 23 -2.67 -12.02 -4.20
N GLU A 24 -2.67 -10.98 -5.03
CA GLU A 24 -1.51 -10.64 -5.88
C GLU A 24 -0.31 -10.21 -5.05
N CYS A 25 -0.50 -9.37 -4.02
CA CYS A 25 0.56 -9.02 -3.08
C CYS A 25 1.08 -10.25 -2.32
N TYR A 26 0.20 -11.20 -1.98
CA TYR A 26 0.58 -12.43 -1.30
C TYR A 26 1.45 -13.34 -2.19
N ILE A 27 1.04 -13.54 -3.45
CA ILE A 27 1.77 -14.33 -4.45
C ILE A 27 3.11 -13.67 -4.76
N ALA A 28 3.12 -12.36 -5.06
CA ALA A 28 4.33 -11.63 -5.38
C ALA A 28 5.38 -11.76 -4.26
N ARG A 29 4.95 -11.73 -2.98
CA ARG A 29 5.84 -11.91 -1.83
C ARG A 29 6.55 -13.26 -1.83
N GLN A 30 5.93 -14.31 -2.37
CA GLN A 30 6.53 -15.64 -2.46
C GLN A 30 7.39 -15.81 -3.72
N GLU A 31 6.91 -15.35 -4.87
CA GLU A 31 7.57 -15.57 -6.16
C GLU A 31 8.73 -14.60 -6.43
N LEU A 32 8.65 -13.37 -5.90
CA LEU A 32 9.58 -12.27 -6.22
C LEU A 32 10.19 -11.63 -4.95
N PRO A 33 10.84 -12.39 -4.05
CA PRO A 33 11.22 -11.91 -2.72
C PRO A 33 12.13 -10.66 -2.73
N ALA A 34 12.86 -10.40 -3.82
CA ALA A 34 13.73 -9.23 -3.96
C ALA A 34 12.98 -7.91 -4.23
N HIS A 35 11.86 -7.94 -4.95
CA HIS A 35 11.19 -6.73 -5.43
C HIS A 35 9.66 -6.81 -5.44
N TRP A 36 9.07 -7.81 -4.76
CA TRP A 36 7.64 -8.05 -4.70
C TRP A 36 6.80 -6.81 -4.37
N PHE A 37 7.30 -5.95 -3.49
CA PHE A 37 6.56 -4.76 -3.05
C PHE A 37 6.54 -3.64 -4.10
N GLN A 38 7.36 -3.74 -5.14
CA GLN A 38 7.36 -2.85 -6.29
C GLN A 38 6.30 -3.26 -7.31
N GLU A 39 5.83 -4.51 -7.29
CA GLU A 39 4.86 -4.98 -8.26
C GLU A 39 3.50 -4.28 -8.05
N PRO A 40 2.92 -3.72 -9.12
CA PRO A 40 1.56 -3.25 -9.12
C PRO A 40 0.58 -4.42 -9.19
N CYS A 41 -0.55 -4.26 -8.50
CA CYS A 41 -1.66 -5.21 -8.56
C CYS A 41 -2.66 -4.75 -9.62
N SER A 42 -3.40 -5.68 -10.22
CA SER A 42 -4.50 -5.40 -11.17
C SER A 42 -5.51 -4.41 -10.59
N ARG A 43 -5.78 -4.51 -9.28
CA ARG A 43 -6.43 -3.44 -8.50
C ARG A 43 -5.39 -2.69 -7.69
N PRO A 44 -4.95 -1.50 -8.13
CA PRO A 44 -3.87 -0.78 -7.48
C PRO A 44 -4.27 -0.32 -6.08
N HIS A 45 -3.29 -0.35 -5.17
CA HIS A 45 -3.46 0.11 -3.79
C HIS A 45 -3.23 1.61 -3.69
N LEU A 46 -3.95 2.28 -2.77
CA LEU A 46 -3.77 3.71 -2.57
C LEU A 46 -2.42 3.95 -1.90
N LEU A 47 -1.58 4.78 -2.51
CA LEU A 47 -0.33 5.19 -1.92
C LEU A 47 -0.58 6.37 -0.97
N VAL A 48 -0.01 6.27 0.23
CA VAL A 48 -0.19 7.27 1.27
C VAL A 48 1.13 7.59 1.97
N TRP A 49 1.24 8.82 2.45
CA TRP A 49 2.14 9.17 3.54
C TRP A 49 1.44 8.89 4.86
N ALA A 50 1.90 7.88 5.59
CA ALA A 50 1.30 7.48 6.85
C ALA A 50 2.17 7.94 8.04
N LYS A 51 1.54 8.51 9.07
CA LYS A 51 2.21 8.94 10.31
C LYS A 51 1.89 7.99 11.45
N VAL A 52 2.94 7.37 11.98
CA VAL A 52 2.87 6.58 13.23
C VAL A 52 3.39 7.44 14.38
N ARG A 53 2.77 7.33 15.56
CA ARG A 53 3.19 8.09 16.74
C ARG A 53 4.65 7.84 17.08
N GLY A 54 5.44 8.90 17.20
CA GLY A 54 6.89 8.83 17.45
C GLY A 54 7.76 8.66 16.20
N PHE A 55 7.16 8.55 15.02
CA PHE A 55 7.87 8.43 13.74
C PHE A 55 7.52 9.58 12.79
N ARG A 56 8.37 9.76 11.77
CA ARG A 56 8.09 10.64 10.64
C ARG A 56 7.00 10.03 9.76
N PHE A 57 6.38 10.85 8.90
CA PHE A 57 5.65 10.34 7.74
C PHE A 57 6.52 9.39 6.93
N TRP A 58 5.93 8.25 6.60
CA TRP A 58 6.56 7.19 5.84
C TRP A 58 5.62 6.74 4.72
N PRO A 59 6.13 6.47 3.51
CA PRO A 59 5.25 6.06 2.43
C PRO A 59 4.77 4.62 2.61
N GLY A 60 3.53 4.34 2.25
CA GLY A 60 2.94 3.01 2.33
C GLY A 60 1.78 2.79 1.37
N LYS A 61 1.38 1.52 1.24
CA LYS A 61 0.18 1.06 0.52
C LYS A 61 -0.94 0.83 1.51
N VAL A 62 -2.12 1.37 1.24
CA VAL A 62 -3.34 1.01 1.98
C VAL A 62 -3.83 -0.35 1.50
N MET A 63 -3.80 -1.33 2.40
CA MET A 63 -4.20 -2.71 2.11
C MET A 63 -5.69 -2.92 2.38
N GLU A 64 -6.19 -2.36 3.47
CA GLU A 64 -7.56 -2.57 3.93
C GLU A 64 -8.06 -1.35 4.70
N VAL A 65 -9.36 -1.08 4.57
CA VAL A 65 -10.06 -0.09 5.40
C VAL A 65 -10.73 -0.83 6.54
N LEU A 66 -10.35 -0.48 7.76
CA LEU A 66 -10.85 -1.10 8.97
C LEU A 66 -11.97 -0.25 9.59
N PRO A 67 -12.81 -0.84 10.46
CA PRO A 67 -13.80 -0.10 11.22
C PRO A 67 -13.19 1.06 12.02
N ASN A 68 -14.04 2.02 12.42
CA ASN A 68 -13.66 3.19 13.23
C ASN A 68 -12.65 4.13 12.54
N GLY A 69 -12.72 4.25 11.22
CA GLY A 69 -11.90 5.20 10.47
C GLY A 69 -10.42 4.84 10.43
N ARG A 70 -10.09 3.56 10.57
CA ARG A 70 -8.70 3.07 10.55
C ARG A 70 -8.38 2.44 9.20
N VAL A 71 -7.10 2.41 8.87
CA VAL A 71 -6.58 1.80 7.65
C VAL A 71 -5.38 0.94 8.01
N ASP A 72 -5.28 -0.23 7.38
CA ASP A 72 -4.09 -1.06 7.45
C ASP A 72 -3.13 -0.64 6.34
N VAL A 73 -1.91 -0.27 6.73
CA VAL A 73 -0.89 0.27 5.83
C VAL A 73 0.33 -0.62 5.87
N HIS A 74 0.82 -1.02 4.69
CA HIS A 74 2.11 -1.66 4.52
C HIS A 74 3.13 -0.64 4.04
N PHE A 75 4.25 -0.50 4.75
CA PHE A 75 5.25 0.52 4.47
C PHE A 75 6.31 0.08 3.48
N PHE A 76 6.73 1.00 2.60
CA PHE A 76 7.88 0.76 1.73
C PHE A 76 9.20 0.72 2.51
N GLY A 77 10.20 0.02 1.99
CA GLY A 77 11.55 -0.13 2.48
C GLY A 77 11.71 -1.10 3.64
N THR A 78 10.86 -0.99 4.66
CA THR A 78 10.84 -1.89 5.83
C THR A 78 9.85 -3.03 5.70
N HIS A 79 8.80 -2.86 4.88
CA HIS A 79 7.71 -3.83 4.70
C HIS A 79 6.95 -4.15 6.00
N ASN A 80 7.07 -3.28 7.00
CA ASN A 80 6.30 -3.35 8.23
C ASN A 80 4.84 -2.98 7.96
N THR A 81 3.95 -3.52 8.79
CA THR A 81 2.51 -3.27 8.71
C THR A 81 2.07 -2.47 9.93
N ALA A 82 1.10 -1.58 9.77
CA ALA A 82 0.53 -0.83 10.89
C ALA A 82 -0.91 -0.41 10.61
N THR A 83 -1.72 -0.47 11.66
CA THR A 83 -3.07 0.11 11.67
C THR A 83 -3.02 1.57 12.12
N ILE A 84 -3.45 2.48 11.26
CA ILE A 84 -3.33 3.93 11.44
C ILE A 84 -4.71 4.57 11.25
N ARG A 85 -4.99 5.69 11.90
CA ARG A 85 -6.21 6.44 11.62
C ARG A 85 -6.10 7.07 10.24
N ALA A 86 -7.17 7.03 9.44
CA ALA A 86 -7.17 7.67 8.12
C ALA A 86 -6.78 9.17 8.21
N SER A 87 -7.18 9.86 9.29
CA SER A 87 -6.81 11.25 9.54
C SER A 87 -5.30 11.52 9.69
N GLU A 88 -4.52 10.51 10.04
CA GLU A 88 -3.04 10.59 10.17
C GLU A 88 -2.33 10.14 8.88
N CYS A 89 -3.10 9.86 7.83
CA CYS A 89 -2.61 9.53 6.50
C CYS A 89 -2.88 10.69 5.55
N LEU A 90 -1.91 10.96 4.68
CA LEU A 90 -2.05 11.87 3.55
C LEU A 90 -1.94 11.06 2.27
N VAL A 91 -2.68 11.44 1.25
CA VAL A 91 -2.52 10.91 -0.11
C VAL A 91 -1.07 11.13 -0.55
N TYR A 92 -0.45 10.12 -1.14
CA TYR A 92 0.96 10.22 -1.52
C TYR A 92 1.20 11.38 -2.50
N SER A 93 2.30 12.09 -2.30
CA SER A 93 2.85 13.09 -3.21
C SER A 93 4.37 12.92 -3.31
N PRO A 94 5.00 13.27 -4.44
CA PRO A 94 6.47 13.15 -4.58
C PRO A 94 7.23 13.99 -3.56
N GLN A 95 6.64 15.10 -3.11
CA GLN A 95 7.22 15.95 -2.08
C GLN A 95 6.96 15.39 -0.68
N ASP A 96 7.98 15.43 0.18
CA ASP A 96 7.87 15.03 1.59
C ASP A 96 6.93 16.01 2.34
N PRO A 97 5.85 15.52 2.96
CA PRO A 97 4.88 16.37 3.66
C PRO A 97 5.47 17.10 4.88
N THR A 98 6.62 16.68 5.38
CA THR A 98 7.31 17.34 6.50
C THR A 98 8.22 18.48 6.08
N GLY A 99 8.44 18.70 4.78
CA GLY A 99 9.28 19.77 4.23
C GLY A 99 10.76 19.69 4.65
N ARG A 100 11.19 18.60 5.27
CA ARG A 100 12.54 18.45 5.83
C ARG A 100 13.15 17.14 5.35
N PRO A 101 14.27 17.13 4.60
CA PRO A 101 14.83 15.91 4.06
C PRO A 101 15.27 14.94 5.18
N CYS A 102 14.78 13.70 5.13
CA CYS A 102 15.28 12.63 5.99
C CYS A 102 16.47 11.93 5.33
N ARG A 103 17.60 11.81 6.02
CA ARG A 103 18.83 11.22 5.45
C ARG A 103 19.08 9.76 5.86
N THR A 104 18.17 9.14 6.61
CA THR A 104 18.35 7.74 7.04
C THR A 104 18.33 6.80 5.84
N LYS A 105 19.21 5.78 5.85
CA LYS A 105 19.32 4.80 4.76
C LYS A 105 17.98 4.08 4.49
N LYS A 106 17.25 3.73 5.56
CA LYS A 106 15.93 3.08 5.48
C LYS A 106 14.90 3.96 4.77
N TRP A 107 14.88 5.25 5.08
CA TRP A 107 13.93 6.19 4.45
C TRP A 107 14.24 6.36 2.96
N ARG A 108 15.52 6.55 2.60
CA ARG A 108 15.92 6.65 1.18
C ARG A 108 15.53 5.40 0.40
N LYS A 109 15.72 4.21 0.99
CA LYS A 109 15.31 2.93 0.39
C LYS A 109 13.80 2.91 0.14
N ALA A 110 12.99 3.37 1.09
CA ALA A 110 11.54 3.44 0.93
C ALA A 110 11.11 4.37 -0.21
N ILE A 111 11.75 5.53 -0.36
CA ILE A 111 11.46 6.47 -1.46
C ILE A 111 11.86 5.88 -2.82
N VAL A 112 13.03 5.25 -2.91
CA VAL A 112 13.48 4.59 -4.15
C VAL A 112 12.50 3.50 -4.55
N GLU A 113 12.05 2.67 -3.60
CA GLU A 113 11.11 1.58 -3.87
C GLU A 113 9.72 2.09 -4.29
N VAL A 114 9.22 3.17 -3.67
CA VAL A 114 7.99 3.84 -4.12
C VAL A 114 8.11 4.34 -5.54
N ASN A 115 9.21 5.00 -5.89
CA ASN A 115 9.39 5.57 -7.22
C ASN A 115 9.44 4.46 -8.29
N GLN A 116 10.08 3.33 -7.97
CA GLN A 116 10.07 2.14 -8.83
C GLN A 116 8.66 1.57 -9.00
N HIS A 117 7.89 1.50 -7.91
CA HIS A 117 6.49 1.07 -7.95
C HIS A 117 5.63 2.01 -8.78
N LEU A 118 5.80 3.32 -8.64
CA LEU A 118 5.10 4.33 -9.44
C LEU A 118 5.42 4.23 -10.93
N ALA A 119 6.68 3.98 -11.29
CA ALA A 119 7.07 3.77 -12.68
C ALA A 119 6.40 2.53 -13.28
N LYS A 120 6.31 1.43 -12.52
CA LYS A 120 5.59 0.21 -12.93
C LYS A 120 4.08 0.42 -13.02
N LEU A 121 3.49 1.14 -12.05
CA LEU A 121 2.08 1.54 -12.09
C LEU A 121 1.79 2.38 -13.35
N ALA A 122 2.66 3.33 -13.69
CA ALA A 122 2.50 4.16 -14.87
C ALA A 122 2.61 3.34 -16.16
N ALA A 123 3.56 2.41 -16.22
CA ALA A 123 3.69 1.48 -17.34
C ALA A 123 2.45 0.58 -17.49
N GLN A 124 1.83 0.18 -16.37
CA GLN A 124 0.67 -0.71 -16.39
C GLN A 124 -0.66 0.01 -16.64
N PHE A 125 -0.90 1.18 -16.06
CA PHE A 125 -2.19 1.88 -16.06
C PHE A 125 -2.20 3.20 -16.84
N GLY A 126 -1.06 3.61 -17.39
CA GLY A 126 -0.91 4.89 -18.07
C GLY A 126 -0.60 6.03 -17.09
N ASP A 127 -1.24 7.18 -17.26
CA ASP A 127 -0.88 8.37 -16.51
C ASP A 127 -1.26 8.25 -15.03
N VAL A 128 -0.30 8.53 -14.13
CA VAL A 128 -0.51 8.51 -12.68
C VAL A 128 -0.61 9.95 -12.19
N ASN A 129 -1.82 10.41 -11.89
CA ASN A 129 -2.04 11.79 -11.48
C ASN A 129 -1.79 11.96 -9.97
N ILE A 130 -0.62 12.50 -9.61
CA ILE A 130 -0.22 12.76 -8.24
C ILE A 130 -0.14 14.27 -8.00
N SER A 131 -1.28 14.90 -7.68
CA SER A 131 -1.39 16.37 -7.69
C SER A 131 -1.16 17.06 -6.34
N SER A 132 -1.56 16.47 -5.20
CA SER A 132 -1.34 17.10 -3.88
C SER A 132 -1.54 16.16 -2.69
N SER A 133 -0.75 16.35 -1.63
CA SER A 133 -0.93 15.72 -0.31
C SER A 133 -2.24 16.19 0.33
N LYS A 134 -3.34 15.49 0.09
CA LYS A 134 -4.62 15.71 0.76
C LYS A 134 -4.76 14.77 1.95
N GLN A 135 -5.41 15.23 3.02
CA GLN A 135 -5.70 14.37 4.17
C GLN A 135 -6.67 13.25 3.76
N LEU A 136 -6.37 12.04 4.20
CA LEU A 136 -7.18 10.88 3.86
C LEU A 136 -8.41 10.79 4.78
N SER A 137 -9.57 10.51 4.18
CA SER A 137 -10.75 10.04 4.89
C SER A 137 -11.21 8.72 4.31
N THR A 138 -11.81 7.85 5.13
CA THR A 138 -12.24 6.51 4.69
C THR A 138 -13.27 6.54 3.58
N ALA A 139 -14.14 7.55 3.55
CA ALA A 139 -15.13 7.75 2.50
C ALA A 139 -14.47 8.09 1.15
N THR A 140 -13.42 8.92 1.18
CA THR A 140 -12.75 9.43 -0.03
C THR A 140 -11.69 8.48 -0.61
N ILE A 141 -11.43 7.32 0.00
CA ILE A 141 -10.35 6.41 -0.46
C ILE A 141 -10.56 5.96 -1.90
N LYS A 142 -11.80 5.63 -2.29
CA LYS A 142 -12.13 5.18 -3.64
C LYS A 142 -11.97 6.31 -4.66
N GLU A 143 -12.46 7.50 -4.34
CA GLU A 143 -12.34 8.68 -5.21
C GLU A 143 -10.87 9.06 -5.44
N HIS A 144 -10.04 9.02 -4.39
CA HIS A 144 -8.61 9.29 -4.52
C HIS A 144 -7.88 8.24 -5.36
N LEU A 145 -8.28 6.97 -5.26
CA LEU A 145 -7.76 5.90 -6.12
C LEU A 145 -8.10 6.12 -7.59
N GLU A 146 -9.36 6.45 -7.88
CA GLU A 146 -9.82 6.73 -9.25
C GLU A 146 -9.17 7.99 -9.81
N THR A 147 -8.94 9.00 -8.97
CA THR A 147 -8.22 10.22 -9.36
C THR A 147 -6.74 9.94 -9.65
N MET A 148 -6.09 9.10 -8.83
CA MET A 148 -4.68 8.73 -9.04
C MET A 148 -4.48 7.91 -10.31
N LEU A 149 -5.42 7.02 -10.63
CA LEU A 149 -5.28 6.03 -11.69
C LEU A 149 -6.57 5.95 -12.52
N PRO A 150 -6.83 6.94 -13.39
CA PRO A 150 -8.04 6.95 -14.23
C PRO A 150 -8.11 5.72 -15.15
N GLY A 151 -6.96 5.18 -15.57
CA GLY A 151 -6.87 3.98 -16.40
C GLY A 151 -7.19 2.66 -15.67
N ALA A 152 -7.23 2.64 -14.34
CA ALA A 152 -7.52 1.42 -13.57
C ALA A 152 -8.99 0.96 -13.71
N SER A 153 -9.91 1.89 -13.94
CA SER A 153 -11.34 1.58 -14.12
C SER A 153 -11.66 0.89 -15.45
N GLN A 154 -10.85 1.09 -16.50
CA GLN A 154 -11.12 0.55 -17.84
C GLN A 154 -10.85 -0.95 -17.97
N ARG A 155 -9.97 -1.53 -17.14
CA ARG A 155 -9.66 -2.97 -17.19
C ARG A 155 -10.66 -3.89 -16.49
N LYS A 156 -11.54 -3.36 -15.62
CA LYS A 156 -12.63 -4.16 -15.05
C LYS A 156 -13.52 -4.79 -16.13
N LEU A 157 -13.61 -4.18 -17.31
CA LEU A 157 -14.40 -4.66 -18.43
C LEU A 157 -13.74 -5.80 -19.21
N SER A 158 -12.40 -5.90 -19.23
CA SER A 158 -11.68 -6.92 -20.00
C SER A 158 -11.54 -8.27 -19.27
N GLU A 159 -11.69 -8.30 -17.94
CA GLU A 159 -11.55 -9.54 -17.14
C GLU A 159 -12.88 -10.28 -16.90
N THR A 160 -14.03 -9.68 -17.23
CA THR A 160 -15.35 -10.34 -17.03
C THR A 160 -15.81 -11.16 -18.25
N GLN A 161 -14.96 -11.32 -19.28
CA GLN A 161 -15.27 -12.03 -20.53
C GLN A 161 -14.34 -13.23 -20.81
N LYS A 162 -13.66 -13.79 -19.81
CA LYS A 162 -12.96 -15.07 -19.94
C LYS A 162 -13.51 -16.11 -18.98
#